data_AF-A0A7Y4UKQ8-F1
#
_entry.id   AF-A0A7Y4UKQ8-F1
#
_cell.length_a   1.000
_cell.length_b   1.000
_cell.length_c   1.000
_cell.angle_alpha   90.00
_cell.angle_beta   90.00
_cell.angle_gamma   90.00
#
_symmetry.space_group_name_H-M   'P 1'
#
loop_
_entity.id
_entity.type
_entity.pdbx_description
1 polymer ?
#
loop_
_entity_poly.entity_id
_entity_poly.type
_entity_poly.pdbx_seq_one_letter_code
_entity_poly.pdbx_strand_id
1 'polypeptide(L)'
;MTIRIALFWTVCIFLGPVLLSLSYLLLIDGSIGPVVLGYSVLGVVALGVVWGSTFSKKHGFALAIPAGVVIGVVLGILLINYFMILTFLLGIKDYDAM
;
A
#
# COMPACT_ATOMS: atom_id res chain seq x y z
N MET A 1 -1.28 -14.12 12.60
CA MET A 1 -2.39 -14.24 11.64
C MET A 1 -2.11 -15.41 10.70
N THR A 2 -3.08 -16.03 10.00
CA THR A 2 -2.74 -17.04 8.98
C THR A 2 -2.31 -16.36 7.69
N ILE A 3 -1.49 -17.02 6.88
CA ILE A 3 -0.99 -16.48 5.60
C ILE A 3 -2.16 -16.09 4.67
N ARG A 4 -3.25 -16.86 4.66
CA ARG A 4 -4.44 -16.56 3.85
C ARG A 4 -5.07 -15.22 4.21
N ILE A 5 -5.16 -14.92 5.51
CA ILE A 5 -5.72 -13.65 5.99
C ILE A 5 -4.75 -12.50 5.71
N ALA A 6 -3.43 -12.73 5.81
CA ALA A 6 -2.43 -11.73 5.46
C ALA A 6 -2.46 -11.34 3.97
N LEU A 7 -2.62 -12.35 3.10
CA LEU A 7 -2.80 -12.14 1.67
C LEU A 7 -4.08 -11.36 1.36
N PHE A 8 -5.19 -11.71 2.01
CA PHE A 8 -6.45 -10.98 1.88
C PHE A 8 -6.27 -9.48 2.21
N TRP A 9 -5.67 -9.17 3.37
CA TRP A 9 -5.38 -7.77 3.73
C TRP A 9 -4.44 -7.08 2.76
N THR A 10 -3.43 -7.80 2.26
CA THR A 10 -2.50 -7.25 1.25
C THR A 10 -3.27 -6.87 -0.02
N VAL A 11 -4.16 -7.74 -0.51
CA VAL A 11 -5.01 -7.45 -1.68
C VAL A 11 -5.93 -6.26 -1.42
N CYS A 12 -6.58 -6.19 -0.25
CA CYS A 12 -7.41 -5.04 0.11
C CYS A 12 -6.61 -3.73 0.12
N ILE A 13 -5.38 -3.75 0.63
CA ILE A 13 -4.49 -2.57 0.66
C ILE A 13 -4.04 -2.17 -0.76
N PHE A 14 -3.90 -3.13 -1.69
CA PHE A 14 -3.60 -2.80 -3.08
C PHE A 14 -4.83 -2.36 -3.89
N LEU A 15 -6.05 -2.77 -3.51
CA LEU A 15 -7.29 -2.35 -4.17
C LEU A 15 -7.84 -1.01 -3.67
N GLY A 16 -7.66 -0.68 -2.38
CA GLY A 16 -8.03 0.62 -1.81
C GLY A 16 -7.56 1.84 -2.64
N PRO A 17 -6.30 1.88 -3.10
CA PRO A 17 -5.76 2.82 -4.08
C PRO A 17 -6.68 3.11 -5.25
N VAL A 18 -7.13 2.06 -5.93
CA VAL A 18 -7.96 2.16 -7.15
C VAL A 18 -9.28 2.84 -6.82
N LEU A 19 -9.92 2.40 -5.75
CA LEU A 19 -11.22 2.94 -5.33
C LEU A 19 -11.12 4.40 -4.88
N LEU A 20 -10.06 4.76 -4.15
CA LEU A 20 -9.79 6.13 -3.71
C LEU A 20 -9.44 7.05 -4.88
N SER A 21 -8.60 6.58 -5.81
CA SER A 21 -8.23 7.33 -7.01
C SER A 21 -9.43 7.60 -7.91
N LEU A 22 -10.30 6.60 -8.11
CA LEU A 22 -11.54 6.76 -8.87
C LEU A 22 -12.52 7.72 -8.18
N SER A 23 -12.69 7.63 -6.86
CA SER A 23 -13.60 8.53 -6.14
C SER A 23 -13.09 9.97 -6.13
N TYR A 24 -11.78 10.19 -5.96
CA TYR A 24 -11.19 11.51 -6.01
C TYR A 24 -11.27 12.13 -7.41
N LEU A 25 -10.96 11.38 -8.46
CA LEU A 25 -11.07 11.84 -9.85
C LEU A 25 -12.47 12.35 -10.18
N LEU A 26 -13.50 11.69 -9.63
CA LEU A 26 -14.90 12.06 -9.86
C LEU A 26 -15.37 13.27 -9.03
N LEU A 27 -14.70 13.57 -7.92
CA LEU A 27 -15.15 14.57 -6.93
C LEU A 27 -14.32 15.85 -6.92
N ILE A 28 -13.03 15.78 -7.26
CA ILE A 28 -12.07 16.88 -7.10
C ILE A 28 -11.24 16.94 -8.39
N ASP A 29 -11.28 18.10 -9.06
CA ASP A 29 -10.68 18.39 -10.37
C ASP A 29 -9.19 18.01 -10.47
N GLY A 30 -8.92 16.74 -10.78
CA GLY A 30 -7.71 16.30 -11.47
C GLY A 30 -6.46 16.07 -10.63
N SER A 31 -6.52 16.13 -9.29
CA SER A 31 -5.35 15.82 -8.44
C SER A 31 -5.55 14.72 -7.39
N ILE A 32 -4.76 13.65 -7.48
CA ILE A 32 -4.70 12.47 -6.60
C ILE A 32 -3.38 12.39 -5.82
N GLY A 33 -2.33 13.11 -6.23
CA GLY A 33 -0.98 13.02 -5.65
C GLY A 33 -0.90 13.02 -4.10
N PRO A 34 -1.57 13.96 -3.39
CA PRO A 34 -1.53 14.01 -1.92
C PRO A 34 -2.16 12.78 -1.24
N VAL A 35 -3.24 12.26 -1.82
CA VAL A 35 -3.95 11.07 -1.30
C VAL A 35 -3.09 9.82 -1.49
N VAL A 36 -2.41 9.71 -2.63
CA VAL A 36 -1.52 8.59 -2.94
C VAL A 36 -0.35 8.54 -1.97
N LEU A 37 0.29 9.68 -1.68
CA LEU A 37 1.39 9.75 -0.72
C LEU A 37 0.93 9.33 0.69
N GLY A 38 -0.18 9.89 1.17
CA GLY A 38 -0.73 9.56 2.48
C GLY A 38 -1.10 8.07 2.60
N TYR A 39 -1.79 7.54 1.59
CA TYR A 39 -2.16 6.13 1.57
C TYR A 39 -0.95 5.21 1.48
N SER A 40 0.06 5.55 0.69
CA SER A 40 1.27 4.73 0.54
C SER A 40 2.04 4.61 1.84
N VAL A 41 2.21 5.72 2.57
CA VAL A 41 2.86 5.73 3.88
C VAL A 41 2.07 4.88 4.88
N LEU A 42 0.75 5.05 4.95
CA LEU A 42 -0.11 4.23 5.82
C LEU A 42 -0.10 2.74 5.40
N GLY A 43 -0.04 2.48 4.10
CA GLY A 43 0.03 1.14 3.51
C GLY A 43 1.30 0.40 3.91
N VAL A 44 2.46 1.07 3.89
CA VAL A 44 3.75 0.50 4.36
C VAL A 44 3.63 0.01 5.80
N VAL A 45 3.09 0.86 6.69
CA VAL A 45 2.92 0.53 8.11
C VAL A 45 1.93 -0.61 8.29
N ALA A 46 0.77 -0.54 7.63
CA ALA A 46 -0.26 -1.58 7.70
C ALA A 46 0.27 -2.94 7.22
N LEU A 47 0.98 -2.97 6.08
CA LEU A 47 1.59 -4.18 5.52
C LEU A 47 2.67 -4.73 6.46
N GLY A 48 3.48 -3.85 7.06
CA GLY A 48 4.48 -4.26 8.05
C GLY A 48 3.87 -4.92 9.28
N VAL A 49 2.74 -4.41 9.79
CA VAL A 49 2.00 -5.00 10.92
C VAL A 49 1.33 -6.32 10.51
N VAL A 50 0.72 -6.38 9.32
CA VAL A 50 0.06 -7.58 8.77
C VAL A 50 1.07 -8.72 8.66
N TRP A 51 2.21 -8.49 8.05
CA TRP A 51 3.23 -9.52 7.88
C TRP A 51 4.00 -9.79 9.17
N GLY A 52 4.34 -8.77 9.96
CA GLY A 52 4.96 -8.95 11.28
C GLY A 52 4.09 -9.83 12.21
N SER A 53 2.79 -9.59 12.28
CA SER A 53 1.86 -10.43 13.07
C SER A 53 1.67 -11.86 12.51
N THR A 54 2.01 -12.08 11.25
CA THR A 54 2.00 -13.40 10.61
C THR A 54 3.26 -14.18 10.98
N PHE A 55 4.43 -13.53 10.93
CA PHE A 55 5.70 -14.12 11.34
C PHE A 55 5.80 -14.34 12.85
N SER A 56 5.24 -13.46 13.68
CA SER A 56 5.30 -13.59 15.14
C SER A 56 4.67 -14.88 15.66
N LYS A 57 3.60 -15.36 15.01
CA LYS A 57 2.95 -16.62 15.36
C LYS A 57 3.77 -17.87 14.97
N LYS A 58 4.69 -17.75 14.01
CA LYS A 58 5.40 -18.92 13.43
C LYS A 58 6.87 -19.00 13.85
N HIS A 59 7.53 -17.86 14.05
CA HIS A 59 8.98 -17.76 14.27
C HIS A 59 9.37 -16.95 15.51
N GLY A 60 8.38 -16.50 16.32
CA GLY A 60 8.61 -15.69 17.51
C GLY A 60 8.82 -14.19 17.21
N PHE A 61 8.73 -13.36 18.24
CA PHE A 61 8.72 -11.89 18.12
C PHE A 61 10.04 -11.31 17.57
N ALA A 62 11.18 -11.88 17.95
CA ALA A 62 12.50 -11.36 17.57
C ALA A 62 12.73 -11.36 16.05
N LEU A 63 12.25 -12.40 15.34
CA LEU A 63 12.35 -12.50 13.88
C LEU A 63 11.19 -11.81 13.16
N ALA A 64 10.05 -11.64 13.83
CA ALA A 64 8.86 -11.08 13.24
C ALA A 64 8.94 -9.58 12.96
N ILE A 65 9.60 -8.83 13.83
CA ILE A 65 9.78 -7.38 13.67
C ILE A 65 10.61 -7.05 12.43
N PRO A 66 11.86 -7.54 12.27
CA PRO A 66 12.66 -7.24 11.09
C PRO A 66 12.02 -7.79 9.81
N ALA A 67 11.42 -8.99 9.84
CA ALA A 67 10.72 -9.53 8.68
C ALA A 67 9.50 -8.68 8.28
N GLY A 68 8.71 -8.23 9.25
CA GLY A 68 7.58 -7.33 9.03
C GLY A 68 8.02 -6.00 8.42
N VAL A 69 9.08 -5.39 8.95
CA VAL A 69 9.63 -4.13 8.40
C VAL A 69 10.11 -4.31 6.97
N VAL A 70 10.91 -5.33 6.69
CA VAL A 70 11.46 -5.57 5.33
C VAL A 70 10.32 -5.80 4.34
N ILE A 71 9.36 -6.66 4.68
CA ILE A 71 8.21 -6.95 3.80
C ILE A 71 7.32 -5.72 3.64
N GLY A 72 7.07 -4.97 4.71
CA GLY A 72 6.30 -3.74 4.67
C GLY A 72 6.92 -2.70 3.74
N VAL A 73 8.25 -2.52 3.80
CA VAL A 73 8.99 -1.62 2.91
C VAL A 73 8.92 -2.10 1.46
N VAL A 74 9.21 -3.38 1.20
CA VAL A 74 9.17 -3.94 -0.16
C VAL A 74 7.78 -3.80 -0.79
N LEU A 75 6.73 -4.22 -0.06
CA LEU A 75 5.36 -4.11 -0.55
C LEU A 75 4.89 -2.65 -0.62
N GLY A 76 5.38 -1.78 0.24
CA GLY A 76 5.11 -0.35 0.19
C GLY A 76 5.71 0.34 -1.03
N ILE A 77 6.95 0.00 -1.39
CA ILE A 77 7.57 0.46 -2.65
C ILE A 77 6.77 -0.05 -3.84
N LEU A 78 6.33 -1.32 -3.83
CA LEU A 78 5.47 -1.87 -4.87
C LEU A 78 4.12 -1.16 -4.94
N LEU A 79 3.53 -0.79 -3.80
CA LEU A 79 2.30 -0.03 -3.72
C LEU A 79 2.45 1.34 -4.37
N ILE A 80 3.53 2.07 -4.07
CA ILE A 80 3.83 3.38 -4.70
C ILE A 80 4.01 3.24 -6.22
N ASN A 81 4.77 2.23 -6.66
CA ASN A 81 4.95 1.97 -8.09
C ASN A 81 3.63 1.62 -8.79
N TYR A 82 2.80 0.79 -8.14
CA TYR A 82 1.47 0.47 -8.63
C TYR A 82 0.60 1.72 -8.80
N PHE A 83 0.65 2.64 -7.84
CA PHE A 83 -0.02 3.92 -7.94
C PHE A 83 0.47 4.78 -9.10
N MET A 84 1.78 4.93 -9.30
CA MET A 84 2.32 5.70 -10.42
C MET A 84 1.83 5.16 -11.77
N ILE A 85 1.77 3.83 -11.91
CA ILE A 85 1.22 3.18 -13.10
C ILE A 85 -0.28 3.49 -13.24
N LEU A 86 -1.06 3.40 -12.16
CA LEU A 86 -2.48 3.72 -12.19
C LEU A 86 -2.73 5.18 -12.59
N THR A 87 -2.03 6.14 -12.01
CA THR A 87 -2.19 7.55 -12.35
C THR A 87 -1.80 7.84 -13.80
N PHE A 88 -0.73 7.19 -14.29
CA PHE A 88 -0.32 7.26 -15.69
C PHE A 88 -1.42 6.71 -16.63
N LEU A 89 -1.96 5.52 -16.33
CA LEU A 89 -3.03 4.90 -17.12
C LEU A 89 -4.33 5.70 -17.11
N LEU A 90 -4.64 6.37 -16.00
CA LEU A 90 -5.83 7.22 -15.86
C LEU A 90 -5.66 8.61 -16.51
N GLY A 91 -4.47 8.92 -17.06
CA GLY A 91 -4.20 10.20 -17.72
C GLY A 91 -4.03 11.37 -16.74
N ILE A 92 -3.76 11.09 -15.47
CA ILE A 92 -3.70 12.06 -14.39
C ILE A 92 -2.25 12.47 -14.21
N LYS A 93 -1.94 13.71 -14.60
CA LYS A 93 -0.56 14.24 -14.67
C LYS A 93 -0.03 14.82 -13.37
N ASP A 94 -0.53 14.40 -12.21
CA ASP A 94 -0.04 14.93 -10.92
C ASP A 94 1.45 14.65 -10.67
N TYR A 95 1.97 13.59 -11.29
CA TYR A 95 3.35 13.17 -11.13
C TYR A 95 4.33 13.89 -12.08
N ASP A 96 3.87 14.70 -13.03
CA ASP A 96 4.76 15.54 -13.85
C ASP A 96 5.29 16.75 -13.05
N ALA A 97 4.73 17.03 -11.87
CA ALA A 97 5.07 18.18 -11.02
C ALA A 97 5.91 17.82 -9.77
N MET A 98 6.24 16.54 -9.56
CA MET A 98 7.20 16.08 -8.55
C MET A 98 8.55 15.78 -9.20
#